data_AF-A0A422PEW7-F1
#
_entry.id   AF-A0A422PEW7-F1
#
_cell.length_a   1.000
_cell.length_b   1.000
_cell.length_c   1.000
_cell.angle_alpha   90.00
_cell.angle_beta   90.00
_cell.angle_gamma   90.00
#
_symmetry.space_group_name_H-M   'P 1'
#
loop_
_entity.id
_entity.type
_entity.pdbx_description
1 polymer ?
#
loop_
_entity_poly.entity_id
_entity_poly.type
_entity_poly.pdbx_seq_one_letter_code
_entity_poly.pdbx_strand_id
1 'polypeptide(L)'
;MSASTADLLAERAELRRLNLSPAPQRGAFAARSSRLKFDVKKATALAKRFKNYSAEASEKAILTQIETVSLGMFLSEAAHGVVQSLCQGTRMKPADAHSLAVVCSEVHQRYEEFWPSVQKELRENAEIIVDAGALKAAVERIEEYASATALTAGEGTAPPATSAAPSAPSAPPAATVKNPLPLSSGKSPVEEFNRLRLVARVFCEWWLVGLFADAKPVLNLLKLLKKLAERRAGTPNNSLAVATVLSITVLMVREVGIEMLGNENAALPCLFAGKGGR
;
A
#
# COMPACT_ATOMS: atom_id res chain seq x y z
N MET A 1 4.78 19.58 -10.52
CA MET A 1 4.77 18.98 -11.88
C MET A 1 4.57 17.49 -11.67
N SER A 2 3.52 16.89 -12.19
CA SER A 2 3.32 15.43 -12.09
C SER A 2 4.35 14.76 -12.98
N ALA A 3 5.22 13.92 -12.40
CA ALA A 3 6.14 13.08 -13.17
C ALA A 3 5.33 12.27 -14.19
N SER A 4 5.83 12.15 -15.41
CA SER A 4 5.18 11.31 -16.40
C SER A 4 5.32 9.84 -16.01
N THR A 5 4.45 8.97 -16.53
CA THR A 5 4.57 7.52 -16.31
C THR A 5 5.93 6.99 -16.79
N ALA A 6 6.49 7.56 -17.85
CA ALA A 6 7.82 7.23 -18.33
C ALA A 6 8.92 7.57 -17.31
N ASP A 7 8.82 8.74 -16.65
CA ASP A 7 9.80 9.16 -15.63
C ASP A 7 9.79 8.21 -14.44
N LEU A 8 8.60 7.81 -13.97
CA LEU A 8 8.45 6.85 -12.86
C LEU A 8 9.05 5.48 -13.20
N LEU A 9 8.87 5.02 -14.45
CA LEU A 9 9.45 3.76 -14.88
C LEU A 9 10.98 3.83 -14.97
N ALA A 10 11.52 4.90 -15.53
CA ALA A 10 12.96 5.13 -15.60
C ALA A 10 13.60 5.20 -14.20
N GLU A 11 12.94 5.88 -13.27
CA GLU A 11 13.37 5.95 -11.87
C GLU A 11 13.36 4.56 -11.21
N ARG A 12 12.29 3.76 -11.39
CA ARG A 12 12.24 2.38 -10.88
C ARG A 12 13.36 1.51 -11.46
N ALA A 13 13.65 1.66 -12.75
CA ALA A 13 14.74 0.94 -13.42
C ALA A 13 16.10 1.24 -12.79
N GLU A 14 16.36 2.53 -12.55
CA GLU A 14 17.61 2.97 -11.95
C GLU A 14 17.72 2.52 -10.49
N LEU A 15 16.66 2.71 -9.70
CA LEU A 15 16.62 2.20 -8.32
C LEU A 15 16.84 0.70 -8.26
N ARG A 16 16.23 -0.08 -9.18
CA ARG A 16 16.47 -1.52 -9.29
C ARG A 16 17.94 -1.84 -9.52
N ARG A 17 18.57 -1.18 -10.48
CA ARG A 17 19.99 -1.37 -10.80
C ARG A 17 20.87 -1.08 -9.58
N LEU A 18 20.59 0.01 -8.87
CA LEU A 18 21.33 0.44 -7.68
C LEU A 18 21.11 -0.52 -6.49
N ASN A 19 19.88 -0.95 -6.26
CA ASN A 19 19.53 -1.80 -5.12
C ASN A 19 20.03 -3.24 -5.27
N LEU A 20 20.13 -3.75 -6.50
CA LEU A 20 20.72 -5.06 -6.80
C LEU A 20 22.26 -5.05 -6.71
N SER A 21 22.89 -3.87 -6.75
CA SER A 21 24.35 -3.73 -6.64
C SER A 21 24.71 -2.49 -5.81
N PRO A 22 24.42 -2.49 -4.48
CA PRO A 22 24.56 -1.31 -3.63
C PRO A 22 26.01 -1.03 -3.16
N ALA A 23 26.94 -1.96 -3.41
CA ALA A 23 28.32 -1.86 -2.90
C ALA A 23 29.05 -0.56 -3.34
N PRO A 24 28.94 -0.09 -4.60
CA PRO A 24 29.54 1.19 -5.01
C PRO A 24 29.00 2.39 -4.22
N GLN A 25 27.69 2.44 -3.97
CA GLN A 25 27.02 3.52 -3.25
C GLN A 25 27.43 3.53 -1.79
N ARG A 26 27.52 2.33 -1.18
CA ARG A 26 28.03 2.17 0.19
C ARG A 26 29.47 2.62 0.32
N GLY A 27 30.34 2.27 -0.63
CA GLY A 27 31.73 2.73 -0.67
C GLY A 27 31.84 4.26 -0.79
N ALA A 28 31.10 4.86 -1.73
CA ALA A 28 31.05 6.30 -1.91
C ALA A 28 30.45 7.04 -0.69
N PHE A 29 29.51 6.41 0.01
CA PHE A 29 28.96 6.92 1.26
C PHE A 29 29.98 6.82 2.40
N ALA A 30 30.65 5.67 2.58
CA ALA A 30 31.67 5.46 3.61
C ALA A 30 32.84 6.45 3.51
N ALA A 31 33.26 6.79 2.28
CA ALA A 31 34.29 7.81 2.06
C ALA A 31 33.87 9.23 2.54
N ARG A 32 32.56 9.51 2.61
CA ARG A 32 31.99 10.79 3.05
C ARG A 32 31.42 10.76 4.47
N SER A 33 31.16 9.57 5.01
CA SER A 33 30.40 9.37 6.25
C SER A 33 31.11 9.90 7.49
N SER A 34 32.45 9.96 7.47
CA SER A 34 33.27 10.58 8.53
C SER A 34 32.99 12.08 8.74
N ARG A 35 32.32 12.73 7.77
CA ARG A 35 31.91 14.14 7.84
C ARG A 35 30.48 14.33 8.36
N LEU A 36 29.72 13.25 8.51
CA LEU A 36 28.34 13.33 9.00
C LEU A 36 28.34 13.65 10.49
N LYS A 37 27.43 14.55 10.88
CA LYS A 37 27.26 14.87 12.30
C LYS A 37 26.47 13.74 12.94
N PHE A 38 27.02 13.17 14.00
CA PHE A 38 26.23 12.33 14.89
C PHE A 38 25.46 13.23 15.86
N ASP A 39 24.21 13.50 15.52
CA ASP A 39 23.26 14.22 16.36
C ASP A 39 22.13 13.26 16.72
N VAL A 40 22.17 12.74 17.95
CA VAL A 40 21.21 11.77 18.49
C VAL A 40 19.77 12.27 18.32
N LYS A 41 19.51 13.55 18.61
CA LYS A 41 18.15 14.10 18.53
C LYS A 41 17.65 14.11 17.09
N LYS A 42 18.49 14.54 16.14
CA LYS A 42 18.13 14.54 14.72
C LYS A 42 17.99 13.12 14.16
N ALA A 43 18.88 12.21 14.55
CA ALA A 43 18.83 10.82 14.10
C ALA A 43 17.58 10.08 14.63
N THR A 44 17.20 10.31 15.90
CA THR A 44 15.94 9.80 16.45
C THR A 44 14.72 10.42 15.75
N ALA A 45 14.73 11.73 15.50
CA ALA A 45 13.65 12.39 14.76
C ALA A 45 13.52 11.85 13.33
N LEU A 46 14.65 11.58 12.68
CA LEU A 46 14.73 10.98 11.34
C LEU A 46 14.14 9.57 11.34
N ALA A 47 14.56 8.70 12.26
CA ALA A 47 14.03 7.34 12.38
C ALA A 47 12.50 7.33 12.60
N LYS A 48 11.97 8.25 13.42
CA LYS A 48 10.53 8.38 13.68
C LYS A 48 9.71 8.77 12.45
N ARG A 49 10.30 9.41 11.43
CA ARG A 49 9.59 9.79 10.19
C ARG A 49 9.16 8.58 9.37
N PHE A 50 9.85 7.45 9.50
CA PHE A 50 9.46 6.20 8.85
C PHE A 50 8.16 5.64 9.42
N LYS A 51 7.95 5.74 10.74
CA LYS A 51 6.74 5.23 11.40
C LYS A 51 5.46 5.93 10.93
N ASN A 52 5.51 7.26 10.79
CA ASN A 52 4.36 8.08 10.37
C ASN A 52 4.57 8.59 8.94
N TYR A 53 4.95 7.70 8.02
CA TYR A 53 5.30 8.08 6.67
C TYR A 53 4.12 8.70 5.91
N SER A 54 4.39 9.78 5.19
CA SER A 54 3.56 10.34 4.13
C SER A 54 4.49 11.00 3.11
N ALA A 55 4.24 10.86 1.81
CA ALA A 55 5.15 11.41 0.80
C ALA A 55 5.37 12.91 0.98
N GLU A 56 4.29 13.65 1.23
CA GLU A 56 4.29 15.11 1.40
C GLU A 56 5.20 15.60 2.54
N ALA A 57 5.16 14.95 3.72
CA ALA A 57 5.89 15.41 4.89
C ALA A 57 7.24 14.70 5.12
N SER A 58 7.39 13.47 4.62
CA SER A 58 8.50 12.59 4.99
C SER A 58 9.57 12.47 3.92
N GLU A 59 9.23 12.36 2.63
CA GLU A 59 10.19 12.02 1.58
C GLU A 59 11.37 12.99 1.50
N LYS A 60 11.10 14.24 1.14
CA LYS A 60 12.12 15.30 1.03
C LYS A 60 12.86 15.49 2.36
N ALA A 61 12.14 15.43 3.47
CA ALA A 61 12.73 15.62 4.79
C ALA A 61 13.73 14.51 5.13
N ILE A 62 13.42 13.25 4.81
CA ILE A 62 14.31 12.12 5.04
C ILE A 62 15.51 12.21 4.09
N LEU A 63 15.29 12.42 2.79
CA LEU A 63 16.35 12.50 1.78
C LEU A 63 17.35 13.62 2.07
N THR A 64 16.90 14.79 2.54
CA THR A 64 17.82 15.87 2.94
C THR A 64 18.52 15.57 4.28
N GLN A 65 17.84 14.96 5.24
CA GLN A 65 18.45 14.70 6.55
C GLN A 65 19.48 13.57 6.52
N ILE A 66 19.27 12.53 5.71
CA ILE A 66 20.20 11.40 5.60
C ILE A 66 21.54 11.79 4.95
N GLU A 67 21.60 12.92 4.25
CA GLU A 67 22.85 13.53 3.74
C GLU A 67 23.70 14.21 4.81
N THR A 68 23.11 14.58 5.95
CA THR A 68 23.78 15.41 6.98
C THR A 68 23.85 14.75 8.35
N VAL A 69 23.01 13.73 8.59
CA VAL A 69 22.87 13.02 9.86
C VAL A 69 23.16 11.54 9.65
N SER A 70 23.99 10.96 10.51
CA SER A 70 24.23 9.51 10.48
C SER A 70 23.08 8.74 11.12
N LEU A 71 22.50 7.79 10.38
CA LEU A 71 21.43 6.89 10.84
C LEU A 71 21.96 5.59 11.45
N GLY A 72 23.28 5.36 11.49
CA GLY A 72 23.87 4.04 11.78
C GLY A 72 23.37 3.37 13.06
N MET A 73 23.26 4.10 14.17
CA MET A 73 22.76 3.57 15.46
C MET A 73 21.24 3.42 15.52
N PHE A 74 20.51 3.95 14.53
CA PHE A 74 19.05 4.02 14.49
C PHE A 74 18.44 3.20 13.35
N LEU A 75 19.23 2.37 12.67
CA LEU A 75 18.76 1.55 11.55
C LEU A 75 17.63 0.61 11.95
N SER A 76 17.74 -0.05 13.12
CA SER A 76 16.68 -0.94 13.63
C SER A 76 15.38 -0.19 13.91
N GLU A 77 15.44 1.02 14.48
CA GLU A 77 14.24 1.81 14.74
C GLU A 77 13.62 2.37 13.45
N ALA A 78 14.46 2.76 12.48
CA ALA A 78 13.98 3.14 11.15
C ALA A 78 13.32 1.95 10.44
N ALA A 79 13.92 0.76 10.49
CA ALA A 79 13.38 -0.46 9.91
C ALA A 79 12.04 -0.85 10.56
N HIS A 80 11.96 -0.81 11.88
CA HIS A 80 10.72 -0.98 12.62
C HIS A 80 9.68 0.07 12.19
N GLY A 81 10.08 1.32 12.04
CA GLY A 81 9.23 2.41 11.53
C GLY A 81 8.64 2.11 10.15
N VAL A 82 9.46 1.60 9.22
CA VAL A 82 8.99 1.17 7.88
C VAL A 82 7.88 0.14 8.01
N VAL A 83 8.08 -0.89 8.83
CA VAL A 83 7.09 -1.96 9.00
C VAL A 83 5.83 -1.45 9.71
N GLN A 84 5.98 -0.63 10.74
CA GLN A 84 4.84 0.02 11.42
C GLN A 84 4.03 0.92 10.50
N SER A 85 4.64 1.53 9.47
CA SER A 85 3.92 2.32 8.49
C SER A 85 2.93 1.52 7.63
N LEU A 86 3.07 0.18 7.61
CA LEU A 86 2.17 -0.75 6.92
C LEU A 86 1.10 -1.34 7.85
N CYS A 87 1.25 -1.15 9.16
CA CYS A 87 0.29 -1.62 10.15
C CYS A 87 -0.96 -0.74 10.19
N GLN A 88 -1.96 -1.17 10.96
CA GLN A 88 -3.20 -0.42 11.14
C GLN A 88 -2.98 0.94 11.81
N GLY A 89 -3.84 1.91 11.50
CA GLY A 89 -3.77 3.26 12.08
C GLY A 89 -2.65 4.15 11.53
N THR A 90 -2.00 3.72 10.45
CA THR A 90 -0.98 4.51 9.73
C THR A 90 -1.58 5.69 8.96
N ARG A 91 -0.76 6.71 8.71
CA ARG A 91 -1.09 7.84 7.81
C ARG A 91 -0.75 7.56 6.35
N MET A 92 -0.04 6.47 6.09
CA MET A 92 0.44 6.13 4.76
C MET A 92 -0.73 5.77 3.84
N LYS A 93 -0.74 6.37 2.65
CA LYS A 93 -1.73 6.11 1.60
C LYS A 93 -1.11 5.21 0.52
N PRO A 94 -1.92 4.48 -0.26
CA PRO A 94 -1.41 3.69 -1.38
C PRO A 94 -0.60 4.51 -2.41
N ALA A 95 -0.88 5.81 -2.55
CA ALA A 95 -0.13 6.73 -3.41
C ALA A 95 1.28 7.06 -2.90
N ASP A 96 1.55 6.85 -1.61
CA ASP A 96 2.87 7.09 -1.00
C ASP A 96 3.86 5.93 -1.23
N ALA A 97 3.42 4.83 -1.86
CA ALA A 97 4.21 3.60 -1.99
C ALA A 97 5.53 3.80 -2.75
N HIS A 98 5.50 4.51 -3.88
CA HIS A 98 6.70 4.82 -4.67
C HIS A 98 7.68 5.68 -3.87
N SER A 99 7.17 6.74 -3.25
CA SER A 99 7.92 7.63 -2.36
C SER A 99 8.63 6.87 -1.22
N LEU A 100 7.92 5.95 -0.55
CA LEU A 100 8.53 5.09 0.46
C LEU A 100 9.62 4.19 -0.14
N ALA A 101 9.41 3.64 -1.35
CA ALA A 101 10.40 2.81 -2.03
C ALA A 101 11.67 3.60 -2.37
N VAL A 102 11.56 4.86 -2.81
CA VAL A 102 12.70 5.78 -3.01
C VAL A 102 13.50 5.92 -1.72
N VAL A 103 12.84 6.27 -0.62
CA VAL A 103 13.50 6.47 0.67
C VAL A 103 14.14 5.18 1.19
N CYS A 104 13.46 4.03 1.12
CA CYS A 104 14.02 2.76 1.53
C CYS A 104 15.25 2.37 0.67
N SER A 105 15.20 2.65 -0.63
CA SER A 105 16.32 2.43 -1.55
C SER A 105 17.53 3.26 -1.16
N GLU A 106 17.34 4.55 -0.88
CA GLU A 106 18.41 5.45 -0.47
C GLU A 106 19.11 4.96 0.81
N VAL A 107 18.35 4.49 1.80
CA VAL A 107 18.92 3.96 3.04
C VAL A 107 19.64 2.64 2.80
N HIS A 108 19.05 1.71 2.02
CA HIS A 108 19.65 0.41 1.66
C HIS A 108 20.98 0.55 0.90
N GLN A 109 21.07 1.55 0.01
CA GLN A 109 22.27 1.87 -0.76
C GLN A 109 23.38 2.51 0.09
N ARG A 110 23.06 2.99 1.31
CA ARG A 110 24.03 3.59 2.24
C ARG A 110 24.40 2.66 3.40
N TYR A 111 23.44 1.87 3.86
CA TYR A 111 23.55 1.08 5.09
C TYR A 111 23.21 -0.39 4.80
N GLU A 112 24.22 -1.24 4.94
CA GLU A 112 24.10 -2.68 4.65
C GLU A 112 23.05 -3.39 5.49
N GLU A 113 23.00 -3.08 6.78
CA GLU A 113 22.11 -3.74 7.74
C GLU A 113 20.64 -3.33 7.61
N PHE A 114 20.34 -2.20 6.94
CA PHE A 114 18.99 -1.63 6.96
C PHE A 114 17.94 -2.55 6.36
N TRP A 115 18.15 -3.00 5.13
CA TRP A 115 17.15 -3.81 4.45
C TRP A 115 16.99 -5.21 5.05
N PRO A 116 18.07 -5.93 5.45
CA PRO A 116 17.95 -7.14 6.26
C PRO A 116 17.12 -6.95 7.54
N SER A 117 17.28 -5.82 8.25
CA SER A 117 16.44 -5.48 9.41
C SER A 117 14.97 -5.30 9.03
N VAL A 118 14.66 -4.59 7.95
CA VAL A 118 13.28 -4.43 7.45
C VAL A 118 12.67 -5.81 7.12
N GLN A 119 13.41 -6.67 6.42
CA GLN A 119 12.95 -8.00 6.07
C GLN A 119 12.71 -8.89 7.29
N LYS A 120 13.54 -8.76 8.34
CA LYS A 120 13.33 -9.45 9.61
C LYS A 120 12.02 -9.01 10.27
N GLU A 121 11.85 -7.70 10.46
CA GLU A 121 10.65 -7.12 11.06
C GLU A 121 9.38 -7.48 10.26
N LEU A 122 9.45 -7.48 8.91
CA LEU A 122 8.34 -7.91 8.05
C LEU A 122 7.92 -9.36 8.30
N ARG A 123 8.88 -10.27 8.51
CA ARG A 123 8.58 -11.68 8.80
C ARG A 123 7.96 -11.85 10.18
N GLU A 124 8.49 -11.16 11.17
CA GLU A 124 8.02 -11.22 12.56
C GLU A 124 6.63 -10.60 12.73
N ASN A 125 6.27 -9.63 11.88
CA ASN A 125 4.98 -8.93 11.93
C ASN A 125 4.03 -9.30 10.77
N ALA A 126 4.30 -10.39 10.04
CA ALA A 126 3.56 -10.73 8.82
C ALA A 126 2.04 -10.86 9.05
N GLU A 127 1.63 -11.45 10.18
CA GLU A 127 0.22 -11.62 10.55
C GLU A 127 -0.46 -10.30 10.92
N ILE A 128 0.29 -9.33 11.43
CA ILE A 128 -0.22 -8.00 11.79
C ILE A 128 -0.41 -7.16 10.52
N ILE A 129 0.52 -7.27 9.57
CA ILE A 129 0.47 -6.55 8.29
C ILE A 129 -0.64 -7.13 7.41
N VAL A 130 -0.70 -8.46 7.29
CA VAL A 130 -1.67 -9.21 6.49
C VAL A 130 -2.41 -10.22 7.38
N ASP A 131 -3.37 -9.71 8.14
CA ASP A 131 -4.28 -10.53 8.94
C ASP A 131 -5.31 -11.24 8.03
N ALA A 132 -5.02 -12.50 7.69
CA ALA A 132 -5.90 -13.31 6.86
C ALA A 132 -7.26 -13.62 7.53
N GLY A 133 -7.30 -13.66 8.87
CA GLY A 133 -8.52 -13.88 9.64
C GLY A 133 -9.43 -12.66 9.58
N ALA A 134 -8.89 -11.48 9.86
CA ALA A 134 -9.63 -10.21 9.74
C ALA A 134 -10.10 -9.96 8.31
N LEU A 135 -9.29 -10.30 7.30
CA LEU A 135 -9.67 -10.19 5.89
C LEU A 135 -10.82 -11.13 5.53
N LYS A 136 -10.80 -12.37 6.02
CA LYS A 136 -11.92 -13.31 5.85
C LYS A 136 -13.21 -12.77 6.51
N ALA A 137 -13.11 -12.25 7.73
CA ALA A 137 -14.23 -11.66 8.44
C ALA A 137 -14.75 -10.36 7.78
N ALA A 138 -13.87 -9.58 7.14
CA ALA A 138 -14.25 -8.40 6.37
C ALA A 138 -15.03 -8.79 5.11
N VAL A 139 -14.60 -9.84 4.40
CA VAL A 139 -15.33 -10.40 3.26
C VAL A 139 -16.73 -10.84 3.68
N GLU A 140 -16.85 -11.59 4.77
CA GLU A 140 -18.15 -12.09 5.28
C GLU A 140 -19.11 -10.94 5.63
N ARG A 141 -18.61 -9.88 6.27
CA ARG A 141 -19.43 -8.71 6.59
C ARG A 141 -19.89 -7.92 5.37
N ILE A 142 -19.12 -7.88 4.28
CA ILE A 142 -19.56 -7.27 3.02
C ILE A 142 -20.71 -8.10 2.41
N GLU A 143 -20.64 -9.43 2.51
CA GLU A 143 -21.67 -10.34 2.01
C GLU A 143 -22.97 -10.21 2.81
N GLU A 144 -22.88 -10.13 4.14
CA GLU A 144 -24.03 -9.88 5.02
C GLU A 144 -24.72 -8.55 4.68
N TYR A 145 -23.95 -7.48 4.50
CA TYR A 145 -24.48 -6.17 4.13
C TYR A 145 -25.14 -6.17 2.74
N ALA A 146 -24.53 -6.84 1.75
CA ALA A 146 -25.10 -6.97 0.42
C ALA A 146 -26.43 -7.75 0.44
N SER A 147 -26.51 -8.82 1.23
CA SER A 147 -27.72 -9.63 1.40
C SER A 147 -28.84 -8.87 2.10
N ALA A 148 -28.54 -8.09 3.14
CA ALA A 148 -29.51 -7.24 3.84
C ALA A 148 -30.07 -6.12 2.93
N THR A 149 -29.24 -5.58 2.04
CA THR A 149 -29.67 -4.54 1.08
C THR A 149 -30.53 -5.12 -0.05
N ALA A 150 -30.29 -6.37 -0.45
CA ALA A 150 -31.10 -7.05 -1.47
C ALA A 150 -32.53 -7.37 -0.98
N LEU A 151 -32.69 -7.72 0.30
CA LEU A 151 -34.00 -8.00 0.91
C LEU A 151 -34.86 -6.76 1.09
N THR A 152 -34.26 -5.60 1.35
CA THR A 152 -34.98 -4.32 1.52
C THR A 152 -35.37 -3.65 0.21
N ALA A 153 -34.70 -3.98 -0.90
CA ALA A 153 -35.08 -3.50 -2.24
C ALA A 153 -36.24 -4.30 -2.88
N GLY A 154 -36.70 -5.39 -2.25
CA GLY A 154 -37.75 -6.28 -2.76
C GLY A 154 -39.20 -5.86 -2.46
N GLU A 155 -39.44 -4.92 -1.55
CA GLU A 155 -40.79 -4.42 -1.22
C GLU A 155 -41.03 -3.03 -1.83
N GLY A 156 -40.82 -2.93 -3.15
CA GLY A 156 -41.21 -1.77 -3.94
C GLY A 156 -42.54 -2.03 -4.65
N THR A 157 -43.66 -2.07 -3.91
CA THR A 157 -44.99 -2.01 -4.52
C THR A 157 -45.11 -0.67 -5.23
N ALA A 158 -45.09 -0.67 -6.56
CA ALA A 158 -45.31 0.51 -7.37
C ALA A 158 -46.68 1.12 -7.01
N PRO A 159 -46.76 2.40 -6.59
CA PRO A 159 -48.06 3.06 -6.48
C PRO A 159 -48.56 3.40 -7.88
N PRO A 160 -49.87 3.23 -8.17
CA PRO A 160 -50.41 3.63 -9.46
C PRO A 160 -50.36 5.16 -9.57
N ALA A 161 -50.01 5.62 -10.76
CA ALA A 161 -49.95 7.03 -11.10
C ALA A 161 -51.35 7.66 -11.05
N THR A 162 -51.51 8.73 -10.27
CA THR A 162 -52.58 9.71 -10.46
C THR A 162 -52.11 11.13 -10.13
N SER A 163 -52.17 11.94 -11.19
CA SER A 163 -52.21 13.40 -11.33
C SER A 163 -52.13 14.35 -10.11
N ALA A 164 -51.24 15.34 -10.30
CA ALA A 164 -51.41 16.80 -10.15
C ALA A 164 -51.56 17.45 -8.74
N ALA A 165 -50.69 18.45 -8.54
CA ALA A 165 -50.50 19.42 -7.44
C ALA A 165 -51.73 20.37 -7.23
N PRO A 166 -51.81 21.31 -6.24
CA PRO A 166 -50.69 22.07 -5.63
C PRO A 166 -50.77 22.62 -4.16
N SER A 167 -49.62 23.14 -3.70
CA SER A 167 -49.37 24.29 -2.79
C SER A 167 -49.50 24.23 -1.23
N ALA A 168 -48.33 24.46 -0.60
CA ALA A 168 -48.03 25.31 0.59
C ALA A 168 -48.17 24.72 2.03
N PRO A 169 -47.60 25.36 3.08
CA PRO A 169 -46.43 24.84 3.82
C PRO A 169 -46.65 24.65 5.34
N SER A 170 -46.06 23.62 5.96
CA SER A 170 -45.99 23.49 7.42
C SER A 170 -44.80 22.63 7.88
N ALA A 171 -44.00 23.15 8.81
CA ALA A 171 -43.00 22.41 9.60
C ALA A 171 -43.67 21.72 10.82
N PRO A 172 -42.89 21.08 11.72
CA PRO A 172 -42.39 19.70 11.70
C PRO A 172 -43.17 18.79 12.68
N PRO A 173 -42.82 17.50 12.83
CA PRO A 173 -42.56 17.06 14.20
C PRO A 173 -41.36 16.13 14.38
N ALA A 174 -40.79 16.22 15.58
CA ALA A 174 -39.79 15.32 16.13
C ALA A 174 -40.29 13.87 16.18
N ALA A 175 -39.43 12.93 15.77
CA ALA A 175 -39.58 11.52 16.10
C ALA A 175 -38.22 10.95 16.49
N THR A 176 -38.11 10.67 17.78
CA THR A 176 -37.13 9.80 18.44
C THR A 176 -37.04 8.45 17.71
N VAL A 177 -35.91 8.18 17.08
CA VAL A 177 -35.55 6.83 16.63
C VAL A 177 -34.41 6.30 17.50
N LYS A 178 -34.72 5.13 18.07
CA LYS A 178 -33.98 4.37 19.06
C LYS A 178 -32.56 4.01 18.58
N ASN A 179 -31.65 4.00 19.56
CA ASN A 179 -30.30 3.41 19.51
C ASN A 179 -30.17 2.21 18.55
N PRO A 180 -29.13 2.15 17.70
CA PRO A 180 -28.53 0.89 17.37
C PRO A 180 -27.75 0.40 18.58
N LEU A 181 -28.13 -0.76 19.10
CA LEU A 181 -27.34 -1.57 20.03
C LEU A 181 -25.90 -1.73 19.52
N PRO A 182 -24.91 -1.86 20.42
CA PRO A 182 -23.50 -1.76 20.10
C PRO A 182 -23.07 -2.97 19.28
N LEU A 183 -22.83 -2.76 17.99
CA LEU A 183 -22.01 -3.69 17.21
C LEU A 183 -20.65 -3.77 17.90
N SER A 184 -20.26 -5.00 18.22
CA SER A 184 -18.94 -5.37 18.70
C SER A 184 -17.85 -4.68 17.87
N SER A 185 -16.70 -4.45 18.49
CA SER A 185 -15.55 -3.66 18.02
C SER A 185 -14.84 -4.14 16.73
N GLY A 186 -15.60 -4.62 15.74
CA GLY A 186 -15.12 -5.05 14.44
C GLY A 186 -14.86 -3.86 13.51
N LYS A 187 -13.56 -3.56 13.31
CA LYS A 187 -13.00 -2.60 12.34
C LYS A 187 -13.73 -2.65 10.99
N SER A 188 -13.95 -1.52 10.33
CA SER A 188 -14.76 -1.49 9.10
C SER A 188 -14.14 -2.38 8.00
N PRO A 189 -14.92 -3.20 7.25
CA PRO A 189 -14.40 -3.99 6.14
C PRO A 189 -13.61 -3.13 5.13
N VAL A 190 -14.05 -1.88 4.92
CA VAL A 190 -13.40 -0.93 4.02
C VAL A 190 -11.97 -0.61 4.47
N GLU A 191 -11.73 -0.46 5.78
CA GLU A 191 -10.41 -0.17 6.33
C GLU A 191 -9.45 -1.35 6.13
N GLU A 192 -9.94 -2.58 6.31
CA GLU A 192 -9.17 -3.81 6.08
C GLU A 192 -8.72 -3.92 4.61
N PHE A 193 -9.62 -3.65 3.66
CA PHE A 193 -9.28 -3.66 2.24
C PHE A 193 -8.37 -2.49 1.83
N ASN A 194 -8.54 -1.31 2.43
CA ASN A 194 -7.64 -0.18 2.16
C ASN A 194 -6.22 -0.44 2.67
N ARG A 195 -6.07 -1.07 3.83
CA ARG A 195 -4.76 -1.54 4.30
C ARG A 195 -4.17 -2.57 3.34
N LEU A 196 -4.96 -3.55 2.90
CA LEU A 196 -4.48 -4.56 1.96
C LEU A 196 -4.03 -3.94 0.63
N ARG A 197 -4.74 -2.92 0.13
CA ARG A 197 -4.33 -2.14 -1.05
C ARG A 197 -2.99 -1.42 -0.82
N LEU A 198 -2.80 -0.81 0.34
CA LEU A 198 -1.53 -0.19 0.71
C LEU A 198 -0.39 -1.21 0.71
N VAL A 199 -0.55 -2.33 1.42
CA VAL A 199 0.47 -3.39 1.50
C VAL A 199 0.77 -3.95 0.10
N ALA A 200 -0.27 -4.23 -0.70
CA ALA A 200 -0.11 -4.70 -2.06
C ALA A 200 0.72 -3.73 -2.92
N ARG A 201 0.44 -2.43 -2.82
CA ARG A 201 1.21 -1.38 -3.52
C ARG A 201 2.66 -1.35 -3.08
N VAL A 202 2.92 -1.30 -1.78
CA VAL A 202 4.28 -1.23 -1.25
C VAL A 202 5.08 -2.47 -1.64
N PHE A 203 4.49 -3.67 -1.57
CA PHE A 203 5.18 -4.90 -1.94
C PHE A 203 5.49 -4.95 -3.45
N CYS A 204 4.57 -4.45 -4.28
CA CYS A 204 4.81 -4.29 -5.71
C CYS A 204 5.99 -3.34 -5.96
N GLU A 205 5.97 -2.14 -5.36
CA GLU A 205 7.06 -1.15 -5.54
C GLU A 205 8.41 -1.69 -5.07
N TRP A 206 8.48 -2.28 -3.87
CA TRP A 206 9.71 -2.86 -3.35
C TRP A 206 10.25 -3.98 -4.23
N TRP A 207 9.38 -4.76 -4.88
CA TRP A 207 9.84 -5.73 -5.86
C TRP A 207 10.32 -5.06 -7.15
N LEU A 208 9.59 -4.08 -7.68
CA LEU A 208 9.97 -3.35 -8.90
C LEU A 208 11.33 -2.67 -8.77
N VAL A 209 11.57 -1.97 -7.65
CA VAL A 209 12.84 -1.30 -7.36
C VAL A 209 13.94 -2.25 -6.87
N GLY A 210 13.72 -3.57 -6.86
CA GLY A 210 14.77 -4.54 -6.51
C GLY A 210 15.17 -4.58 -5.03
N LEU A 211 14.35 -4.03 -4.13
CA LEU A 211 14.51 -4.25 -2.70
C LEU A 211 14.13 -5.70 -2.34
N PHE A 212 13.05 -6.23 -2.91
CA PHE A 212 12.84 -7.69 -2.90
C PHE A 212 13.66 -8.36 -4.00
N ALA A 213 14.51 -9.31 -3.62
CA ALA A 213 15.32 -10.10 -4.54
C ALA A 213 14.46 -10.98 -5.47
N ASP A 214 13.31 -11.42 -4.99
CA ASP A 214 12.38 -12.27 -5.75
C ASP A 214 10.92 -11.80 -5.58
N ALA A 215 10.04 -12.33 -6.44
CA ALA A 215 8.62 -11.97 -6.47
C ALA A 215 7.77 -12.68 -5.39
N LYS A 216 8.37 -13.49 -4.50
CA LYS A 216 7.62 -14.36 -3.55
C LYS A 216 6.67 -13.57 -2.65
N PRO A 217 7.01 -12.39 -2.08
CA PRO A 217 6.06 -11.63 -1.27
C PRO A 217 4.81 -11.22 -2.07
N VAL A 218 5.00 -10.76 -3.31
CA VAL A 218 3.92 -10.36 -4.23
C VAL A 218 3.07 -11.58 -4.63
N LEU A 219 3.72 -12.68 -5.00
CA LEU A 219 3.05 -13.94 -5.37
C LEU A 219 2.25 -14.55 -4.22
N ASN A 220 2.76 -14.49 -2.99
CA ASN A 220 2.04 -14.97 -1.82
C ASN A 220 0.77 -14.16 -1.56
N LEU A 221 0.82 -12.84 -1.78
CA LEU A 221 -0.34 -11.97 -1.65
C LEU A 221 -1.38 -12.26 -2.75
N LEU A 222 -0.94 -12.44 -4.01
CA LEU A 222 -1.82 -12.88 -5.11
C LEU A 222 -2.46 -14.24 -4.82
N LYS A 223 -1.71 -15.21 -4.26
CA LYS A 223 -2.25 -16.51 -3.85
C LYS A 223 -3.30 -16.38 -2.75
N LEU A 224 -3.10 -15.47 -1.80
CA LEU A 224 -4.10 -15.19 -0.75
C LEU A 224 -5.38 -14.61 -1.36
N LEU A 225 -5.26 -13.59 -2.21
CA LEU A 225 -6.40 -12.97 -2.90
C LEU A 225 -7.16 -13.99 -3.76
N LYS A 226 -6.43 -14.83 -4.51
CA LYS A 226 -7.01 -15.92 -5.30
C LYS A 226 -7.83 -16.88 -4.41
N LYS A 227 -7.25 -17.36 -3.29
CA LYS A 227 -7.95 -18.26 -2.36
C LYS A 227 -9.22 -17.64 -1.78
N LEU A 228 -9.21 -16.33 -1.53
CA LEU A 228 -10.38 -15.61 -1.04
C LEU A 228 -11.46 -15.48 -2.11
N ALA A 229 -11.08 -15.18 -3.36
CA ALA A 229 -12.02 -15.09 -4.48
C ALA A 229 -12.64 -16.47 -4.83
N GLU A 230 -11.83 -17.52 -4.95
CA GLU A 230 -12.29 -18.87 -5.33
C GLU A 230 -13.28 -19.46 -4.32
N ARG A 231 -13.04 -19.25 -3.02
CA ARG A 231 -13.96 -19.70 -1.96
C ARG A 231 -15.36 -19.08 -2.07
N ARG A 232 -15.51 -17.96 -2.77
CA ARG A 232 -16.76 -17.19 -2.85
C ARG A 232 -17.40 -17.20 -4.23
N ALA A 233 -16.65 -17.56 -5.27
CA ALA A 233 -17.15 -17.63 -6.65
C ALA A 233 -18.26 -18.68 -6.86
N GLY A 234 -18.39 -19.66 -5.96
CA GLY A 234 -19.42 -20.70 -6.03
C GLY A 234 -20.77 -20.35 -5.37
N THR A 235 -20.90 -19.16 -4.76
CA THR A 235 -22.11 -18.79 -4.00
C THR A 235 -22.88 -17.68 -4.74
N PRO A 236 -24.14 -17.94 -5.18
CA PRO A 236 -24.98 -16.89 -5.76
C PRO A 236 -25.26 -15.85 -4.67
N ASN A 237 -24.97 -14.57 -4.95
CA ASN A 237 -25.06 -13.37 -4.08
C ASN A 237 -23.72 -12.78 -3.57
N ASN A 238 -22.56 -13.38 -3.86
CA ASN A 238 -21.27 -12.88 -3.33
C ASN A 238 -20.51 -11.94 -4.29
N SER A 239 -21.20 -11.33 -5.27
CA SER A 239 -20.57 -10.56 -6.35
C SER A 239 -19.77 -9.35 -5.85
N LEU A 240 -20.26 -8.64 -4.83
CA LEU A 240 -19.59 -7.45 -4.28
C LEU A 240 -18.28 -7.78 -3.57
N ALA A 241 -18.27 -8.84 -2.76
CA ALA A 241 -17.08 -9.26 -2.02
C ALA A 241 -16.01 -9.81 -2.97
N VAL A 242 -16.42 -10.63 -3.95
CA VAL A 242 -15.54 -11.11 -5.02
C VAL A 242 -14.97 -9.94 -5.84
N ALA A 243 -15.81 -8.98 -6.24
CA ALA A 243 -15.36 -7.79 -6.97
C ALA A 243 -14.35 -6.95 -6.15
N THR A 244 -14.56 -6.84 -4.83
CA THR A 244 -13.64 -6.12 -3.94
C THR A 244 -12.27 -6.79 -3.90
N VAL A 245 -12.21 -8.13 -3.74
CA VAL A 245 -10.95 -8.89 -3.78
C VAL A 245 -10.28 -8.78 -5.15
N LEU A 246 -11.05 -8.95 -6.24
CA LEU A 246 -10.55 -8.83 -7.60
C LEU A 246 -10.01 -7.43 -7.91
N SER A 247 -10.57 -6.37 -7.32
CA SER A 247 -10.05 -5.00 -7.49
C SER A 247 -8.59 -4.87 -7.05
N ILE A 248 -8.18 -5.60 -6.01
CA ILE A 248 -6.79 -5.61 -5.53
C ILE A 248 -5.92 -6.47 -6.43
N THR A 249 -6.42 -7.62 -6.88
CA THR A 249 -5.72 -8.46 -7.86
C THR A 249 -5.43 -7.67 -9.15
N VAL A 250 -6.44 -6.99 -9.70
CA VAL A 250 -6.29 -6.13 -10.89
C VAL A 250 -5.28 -5.02 -10.65
N LEU A 251 -5.32 -4.39 -9.46
CA LEU A 251 -4.32 -3.41 -9.06
C LEU A 251 -2.91 -3.99 -9.11
N MET A 252 -2.67 -5.17 -8.54
CA MET A 252 -1.35 -5.79 -8.55
C MET A 252 -0.90 -6.16 -9.96
N VAL A 253 -1.78 -6.77 -10.75
CA VAL A 253 -1.49 -7.13 -12.16
C VAL A 253 -1.16 -5.89 -12.98
N ARG A 254 -1.86 -4.78 -12.75
CA ARG A 254 -1.58 -3.51 -13.43
C ARG A 254 -0.19 -2.96 -13.10
N GLU A 255 0.25 -3.11 -11.85
CA GLU A 255 1.53 -2.54 -11.41
C GLU A 255 2.74 -3.40 -11.78
N VAL A 256 2.61 -4.72 -11.77
CA VAL A 256 3.77 -5.61 -11.93
C VAL A 256 3.59 -6.73 -12.97
N GLY A 257 2.44 -6.78 -13.64
CA GLY A 257 2.10 -7.89 -14.54
C GLY A 257 3.06 -8.01 -15.73
N ILE A 258 3.57 -6.90 -16.23
CA ILE A 258 4.54 -6.89 -17.35
C ILE A 258 5.86 -7.53 -16.90
N GLU A 259 6.34 -7.18 -15.71
CA GLU A 259 7.56 -7.72 -15.11
C GLU A 259 7.41 -9.20 -14.75
N MET A 260 6.21 -9.64 -14.34
CA MET A 260 5.93 -11.05 -14.04
C MET A 260 5.91 -11.95 -15.28
N LEU A 261 5.49 -11.45 -16.44
CA LEU A 261 5.34 -12.24 -17.67
C LEU A 261 6.67 -12.46 -18.41
N GLY A 262 7.69 -11.63 -18.13
CA GLY A 262 9.09 -11.95 -18.40
C GLY A 262 9.53 -11.85 -19.87
N ASN A 263 10.57 -11.04 -20.09
CA ASN A 263 11.85 -11.63 -20.48
C ASN A 263 13.04 -10.77 -20.03
N GLU A 264 12.85 -9.48 -19.84
CA GLU A 264 13.76 -8.52 -19.20
C GLU A 264 12.91 -7.27 -19.01
N ASN A 265 12.58 -6.85 -17.77
CA ASN A 265 11.91 -5.57 -17.45
C ASN A 265 11.10 -4.95 -18.62
N ALA A 266 10.13 -5.69 -19.18
CA ALA A 266 9.73 -5.53 -20.59
C ALA A 266 9.04 -4.20 -20.89
N ALA A 267 8.62 -3.46 -19.86
CA ALA A 267 8.13 -2.10 -20.02
C ALA A 267 9.25 -1.13 -20.47
N LEU A 268 10.49 -1.33 -20.03
CA LEU A 268 11.54 -0.31 -20.18
C LEU A 268 12.17 -0.26 -21.59
N PRO A 269 12.60 -1.39 -22.21
CA PRO A 269 13.09 -1.34 -23.58
C PRO A 269 11.98 -0.98 -24.58
N CYS A 270 10.74 -1.39 -24.31
CA CYS A 270 9.62 -1.18 -25.24
C CYS A 270 9.06 0.25 -25.22
N LEU A 271 9.14 0.94 -24.08
CA LEU A 271 8.70 2.35 -23.96
C LEU A 271 9.78 3.35 -24.38
N PHE A 272 11.07 2.94 -24.38
CA PHE A 272 12.21 3.80 -24.74
C PHE A 272 12.97 3.35 -26.00
N ALA A 273 12.49 2.34 -26.74
CA ALA A 273 12.94 2.05 -28.11
C ALA A 273 12.42 3.12 -29.09
N GLY A 274 12.91 4.35 -28.93
CA GLY A 274 12.64 5.50 -29.78
C GLY A 274 13.95 6.09 -30.31
N LYS A 275 14.35 5.64 -31.51
CA LYS A 275 15.37 6.20 -32.41
C LYS A 275 16.83 6.16 -31.94
N GLY A 276 17.42 4.98 -31.99
CA GLY A 276 18.76 4.84 -32.57
C GLY A 276 18.65 5.04 -34.09
N GLY A 277 19.21 6.15 -34.59
CA GLY A 277 19.19 6.51 -36.00
C GLY A 277 20.45 7.27 -36.40
N ARG A 278 21.50 6.51 -36.72
CA ARG A 278 22.82 6.87 -37.27
C ARG A 278 23.80 7.54 -36.32
#